data_AF-A0A0V8QC34-F1
#
_entry.id   AF-A0A0V8QC34-F1
#
_cell.length_a   1.000
_cell.length_b   1.000
_cell.length_c   1.000
_cell.angle_alpha   90.00
_cell.angle_beta   90.00
_cell.angle_gamma   90.00
#
_symmetry.space_group_name_H-M   'P 1'
#
loop_
_entity.id
_entity.type
_entity.pdbx_description
1 polymer ?
#
loop_
_entity_poly.entity_id
_entity_poly.type
_entity_poly.pdbx_seq_one_letter_code
_entity_poly.pdbx_strand_id
1 'polypeptide(L)'
;MNSKEKLIYLIINYNKGNYTTSDFCDLFIEYHRDMAEEEELSSFSEKWLDNLSEMCYRFSDSPEDLSIPNVYFDENKIKEYTTNFSTKLIY
;
A
#
# COMPACT_ATOMS: atom_id res chain seq x y z
N MET A 1 0.55 -16.55 -10.14
CA MET A 1 -0.13 -15.32 -9.71
C MET A 1 0.59 -14.17 -10.39
N ASN A 2 -0.10 -13.39 -11.22
CA ASN A 2 0.49 -12.23 -11.91
C ASN A 2 0.65 -11.04 -10.93
N SER A 3 1.28 -9.96 -11.38
CA SER A 3 1.64 -8.83 -10.52
C SER A 3 0.42 -8.09 -9.95
N LYS A 4 -0.66 -7.97 -10.73
CA LYS A 4 -1.97 -7.46 -10.25
C LYS A 4 -2.55 -8.34 -9.13
N GLU A 5 -2.56 -9.65 -9.33
CA GLU A 5 -3.08 -10.61 -8.36
C GLU A 5 -2.24 -10.61 -7.06
N LYS A 6 -0.91 -10.42 -7.15
CA LYS A 6 -0.02 -10.26 -5.97
C LYS A 6 -0.41 -9.04 -5.14
N LEU A 7 -0.57 -7.87 -5.76
CA LEU A 7 -1.01 -6.66 -5.06
C LEU A 7 -2.38 -6.82 -4.43
N ILE A 8 -3.35 -7.34 -5.19
CA ILE A 8 -4.71 -7.60 -4.69
C ILE A 8 -4.67 -8.52 -3.47
N TYR A 9 -3.93 -9.63 -3.58
CA TYR A 9 -3.79 -10.60 -2.50
C TYR A 9 -3.18 -9.96 -1.25
N LEU A 10 -2.11 -9.18 -1.42
CA LEU A 10 -1.43 -8.51 -0.32
C LEU A 10 -2.36 -7.54 0.42
N ILE A 11 -3.05 -6.65 -0.29
CA ILE A 11 -3.96 -5.66 0.33
C ILE A 11 -5.13 -6.36 1.04
N ILE A 12 -5.72 -7.38 0.43
CA ILE A 12 -6.83 -8.13 1.05
C ILE A 12 -6.38 -8.83 2.34
N ASN A 13 -5.20 -9.44 2.36
CA ASN A 13 -4.72 -10.15 3.53
C ASN A 13 -4.22 -9.20 4.62
N TYR A 14 -3.63 -8.07 4.26
CA TYR A 14 -3.33 -7.00 5.20
C TYR A 14 -4.60 -6.49 5.90
N ASN A 15 -5.67 -6.22 5.14
CA ASN A 15 -6.96 -5.82 5.71
C ASN A 15 -7.62 -6.90 6.58
N LYS A 16 -7.21 -8.17 6.47
CA LYS A 16 -7.65 -9.27 7.34
C LYS A 16 -6.78 -9.42 8.60
N GLY A 17 -5.72 -8.64 8.74
CA GLY A 17 -4.76 -8.73 9.85
C GLY A 17 -3.73 -9.84 9.70
N ASN A 18 -3.52 -10.36 8.48
CA ASN A 18 -2.55 -11.42 8.22
C ASN A 18 -1.12 -10.90 8.00
N TYR A 19 -0.94 -9.58 7.96
CA TYR A 19 0.35 -8.91 7.82
C TYR A 19 0.46 -7.81 8.87
N THR A 20 1.67 -7.61 9.39
CA THR A 20 1.98 -6.36 10.09
C THR A 20 2.01 -5.21 9.08
N THR A 21 1.85 -3.97 9.54
CA THR A 21 1.92 -2.81 8.65
C THR A 21 3.30 -2.67 8.02
N SER A 22 4.38 -2.96 8.76
CA SER A 22 5.74 -2.96 8.22
C SER A 22 5.91 -3.97 7.08
N ASP A 23 5.56 -5.24 7.32
CA ASP A 23 5.67 -6.29 6.30
C ASP A 23 4.82 -5.98 5.07
N PHE A 24 3.63 -5.42 5.29
CA PHE A 24 2.75 -4.97 4.21
C PHE A 24 3.40 -3.86 3.38
N CYS A 25 3.93 -2.82 4.02
CA CYS A 25 4.54 -1.68 3.34
C CYS A 25 5.74 -2.10 2.49
N ASP A 26 6.63 -2.94 3.03
CA ASP A 26 7.81 -3.43 2.32
C ASP A 26 7.42 -4.25 1.08
N LEU A 27 6.51 -5.23 1.24
CA LEU A 27 6.02 -6.05 0.14
C LEU A 27 5.22 -5.24 -0.89
N PHE A 28 4.44 -4.26 -0.45
CA PHE A 28 3.63 -3.43 -1.33
C PHE A 28 4.50 -2.61 -2.25
N ILE A 29 5.57 -1.99 -1.73
CA ILE A 29 6.51 -1.19 -2.52
C ILE A 29 7.17 -2.04 -3.60
N GLU A 30 7.60 -3.25 -3.27
CA GLU A 30 8.19 -4.20 -4.23
C GLU A 30 7.17 -4.58 -5.32
N TYR A 31 5.99 -5.05 -4.93
CA TYR A 31 4.99 -5.53 -5.88
C TYR A 31 4.39 -4.41 -6.73
N HIS A 32 4.31 -3.19 -6.18
CA HIS A 32 3.88 -2.02 -6.93
C HIS A 32 4.87 -1.66 -8.03
N ARG A 33 6.18 -1.71 -7.74
CA ARG A 33 7.24 -1.48 -8.73
C ARG A 33 7.18 -2.52 -9.84
N ASP A 34 7.12 -3.80 -9.48
CA ASP A 34 7.04 -4.89 -10.47
C ASP A 34 5.80 -4.74 -11.38
N MET A 35 4.65 -4.40 -10.80
CA MET A 35 3.41 -4.26 -11.56
C MET A 35 3.44 -3.05 -12.52
N ALA A 36 4.05 -1.93 -12.10
CA ALA A 36 4.19 -0.74 -12.96
C ALA A 36 5.12 -0.97 -14.17
N GLU A 37 6.04 -1.95 -14.10
CA GLU A 37 6.88 -2.33 -15.24
C GLU A 37 6.16 -3.25 -16.24
N GLU A 38 5.12 -3.96 -15.79
CA GLU A 38 4.44 -5.02 -16.56
C GLU A 38 3.09 -4.59 -17.16
N GLU A 39 2.41 -3.62 -16.55
CA GLU A 39 0.99 -3.34 -16.82
C GLU A 39 0.70 -1.83 -16.93
N GLU A 40 -0.15 -1.45 -17.88
CA GLU A 40 -0.78 -0.13 -17.90
C GLU A 40 -2.08 -0.16 -17.10
N LEU A 41 -2.28 0.83 -16.24
CA LEU A 41 -3.47 0.98 -15.40
C LEU A 41 -4.24 2.24 -15.78
N SER A 42 -5.48 2.37 -15.29
CA SER A 42 -6.17 3.65 -15.41
C SER A 42 -5.47 4.70 -14.54
N SER A 43 -5.48 5.97 -14.96
CA SER A 43 -4.88 7.06 -14.18
C SER A 43 -5.43 7.19 -12.75
N PHE A 44 -6.67 6.77 -12.53
CA PHE A 44 -7.26 6.70 -11.20
C PHE A 44 -6.62 5.60 -10.34
N SER A 45 -6.44 4.42 -10.94
CA SER A 45 -5.81 3.25 -10.31
C SER A 45 -4.36 3.52 -9.96
N GLU A 46 -3.58 4.05 -10.90
CA GLU A 46 -2.18 4.44 -10.70
C GLU A 46 -2.06 5.42 -9.55
N LYS A 47 -2.84 6.50 -9.57
CA LYS A 47 -2.83 7.50 -8.50
C LYS A 47 -3.17 6.90 -7.13
N TRP A 48 -4.11 5.97 -7.06
CA TRP A 48 -4.46 5.32 -5.80
C TRP A 48 -3.29 4.48 -5.26
N LEU A 49 -2.63 3.73 -6.14
CA LEU A 49 -1.49 2.89 -5.77
C LEU A 49 -0.23 3.70 -5.46
N ASP A 50 0.02 4.78 -6.19
CA ASP A 50 1.13 5.71 -5.95
C ASP A 50 1.00 6.38 -4.58
N ASN A 51 -0.21 6.83 -4.22
CA ASN A 51 -0.45 7.40 -2.89
C ASN A 51 -0.18 6.37 -1.78
N LEU A 52 -0.66 5.13 -1.96
CA LEU A 52 -0.40 4.07 -0.99
C LEU A 52 1.09 3.74 -0.92
N SER A 53 1.79 3.72 -2.05
CA SER A 53 3.25 3.53 -2.13
C SER A 53 3.98 4.64 -1.36
N GLU A 54 3.61 5.90 -1.56
CA GLU A 54 4.16 7.05 -0.81
C GLU A 54 3.91 6.91 0.69
N MET A 55 2.69 6.51 1.08
CA MET A 55 2.37 6.27 2.48
C MET A 55 3.20 5.14 3.08
N CYS A 56 3.42 4.05 2.33
CA CYS A 56 4.26 2.93 2.74
C CYS A 56 5.73 3.34 2.89
N TYR A 57 6.29 4.15 1.98
CA TYR A 57 7.67 4.66 2.11
C TYR A 57 7.87 5.54 3.35
N ARG A 58 6.77 6.11 3.86
CA ARG A 58 6.75 7.04 4.99
C ARG A 58 6.10 6.41 6.22
N PHE A 59 5.88 5.10 6.22
CA PHE A 59 5.40 4.40 7.38
C PHE A 59 6.47 4.39 8.48
N SER A 60 6.06 4.63 9.72
CA SER A 60 6.89 4.38 10.90
C SER A 60 6.03 3.99 12.08
N ASP A 61 6.54 3.08 12.90
CA ASP A 61 5.98 2.68 14.19
C ASP A 61 6.75 3.30 15.38
N SER A 62 7.78 4.10 15.13
CA SER A 62 8.52 4.84 16.15
C SER A 62 7.74 6.08 16.61
N PRO A 63 7.50 6.26 17.93
CA PRO A 63 6.91 7.48 18.46
C PRO A 63 7.71 8.75 18.16
N GLU A 64 9.04 8.63 18.06
CA GLU A 64 9.93 9.74 17.71
C GLU A 64 9.68 10.21 16.28
N ASP A 65 9.62 9.29 15.32
CA ASP A 65 9.31 9.61 13.92
C ASP A 65 7.90 10.21 13.79
N LEU A 66 6.91 9.59 14.44
CA LEU A 66 5.51 10.04 14.42
C LEU A 66 5.28 11.39 15.12
N SER A 67 6.25 11.86 15.92
CA SER A 67 6.22 13.21 16.49
C SER A 67 6.49 14.30 15.45
N ILE A 68 7.07 13.95 14.30
CA ILE A 68 7.44 14.88 13.23
C ILE A 68 6.19 15.14 12.35
N PRO A 69 5.67 16.38 12.34
CA PRO A 69 4.40 16.67 11.67
C PRO A 69 4.51 16.53 10.16
N ASN A 70 3.51 15.87 9.56
CA ASN A 70 3.39 15.70 8.10
C ASN A 70 4.57 14.99 7.43
N VAL A 71 5.36 14.19 8.16
CA VAL A 71 6.47 13.41 7.59
C VAL A 71 6.16 11.92 7.57
N TYR A 72 5.68 11.34 8.67
CA TYR A 72 5.40 9.90 8.75
C TYR A 72 3.91 9.58 8.85
N PHE A 73 3.55 8.37 8.43
CA PHE A 73 2.23 7.79 8.62
C PHE A 73 2.30 6.66 9.64
N ASP A 74 1.32 6.64 10.54
CA ASP A 74 1.13 5.54 11.46
C ASP A 74 0.33 4.40 10.79
N GLU A 75 0.23 3.27 11.50
CA GLU A 75 -0.56 2.12 11.05
C GLU A 75 -2.03 2.48 10.78
N ASN A 76 -2.62 3.37 11.58
CA ASN A 76 -4.02 3.73 11.43
C ASN A 76 -4.27 4.39 10.07
N LYS A 77 -3.35 5.25 9.61
CA LYS A 77 -3.47 5.90 8.30
C LYS A 77 -3.34 4.93 7.15
N ILE A 78 -2.43 3.95 7.24
CA ILE A 78 -2.33 2.89 6.22
C ILE A 78 -3.63 2.07 6.17
N LYS A 79 -4.14 1.63 7.33
CA LYS A 79 -5.40 0.86 7.42
C LYS A 79 -6.61 1.64 6.91
N GLU A 80 -6.73 2.91 7.26
CA GLU A 80 -7.82 3.78 6.80
C GLU A 80 -7.82 3.88 5.27
N TYR A 81 -6.65 4.01 4.67
CA TYR A 81 -6.50 4.07 3.21
C TYR A 81 -6.90 2.76 2.53
N THR A 82 -6.34 1.64 3.01
CA THR A 82 -6.54 0.31 2.38
C THR A 82 -7.94 -0.25 2.63
N THR A 83 -8.67 0.19 3.65
CA THR A 83 -10.05 -0.26 3.91
C THR A 83 -11.00 0.08 2.75
N ASN A 84 -10.70 1.16 2.00
CA ASN A 84 -11.49 1.56 0.83
C ASN A 84 -11.11 0.80 -0.46
N PHE A 85 -10.21 -0.18 -0.37
CA PHE A 85 -9.76 -0.94 -1.53
C PHE A 85 -10.89 -1.79 -2.13
N SER A 86 -10.95 -1.79 -3.46
CA SER A 86 -11.82 -2.63 -4.28
C SER A 86 -10.98 -3.25 -5.38
N THR A 87 -11.19 -4.54 -5.68
CA THR A 87 -10.46 -5.21 -6.77
C THR A 87 -10.74 -4.57 -8.14
N LYS A 88 -11.87 -3.87 -8.30
CA LYS A 88 -12.20 -3.05 -9.48
C LYS A 88 -11.31 -1.82 -9.64
N LEU A 89 -10.47 -1.50 -8.66
CA LEU A 89 -9.42 -0.49 -8.84
C LEU A 89 -8.33 -0.99 -9.78
N ILE A 90 -8.07 -2.30 -9.83
CA ILE A 90 -6.93 -2.87 -10.54
C ILE A 90 -7.31 -3.40 -11.94
N TYR A 91 -8.59 -3.72 -12.14
CA TYR A 91 -9.18 -4.24 -13.39
C TYR A 91 -10.17 -3.26 -13.99
#